data_AF-A0A8T5GVV1-F1
#
_entry.id   AF-A0A8T5GVV1-F1
#
_cell.length_a   1.000
_cell.length_b   1.000
_cell.length_c   1.000
_cell.angle_alpha   90.00
_cell.angle_beta   90.00
_cell.angle_gamma   90.00
#
_symmetry.space_group_name_H-M   'P 1'
#
loop_
_entity.id
_entity.type
_entity.pdbx_description
1 polymer ?
#
loop_
_entity_poly.entity_id
_entity_poly.type
_entity_poly.pdbx_seq_one_letter_code
_entity_poly.pdbx_strand_id
1 'polypeptide(L)'
;MAPLPERLDWEDHVWSDPDGGQILLHGVLPTVVYPRTMRPRTNWHAMALLESPDVVDMWVQEEKDEAESPGVNLTHGLISGGAMAIYLDEVSLLEDVPSGRFPDPEPRRLHR
;
A
#
# COMPACT_ATOMS: atom_id res chain seq x y z
N MET A 1 5.97 32.77 1.27
CA MET A 1 5.67 31.36 0.96
C MET A 1 6.63 30.53 1.79
N ALA A 2 6.15 29.72 2.73
CA ALA A 2 7.03 28.85 3.50
C ALA A 2 7.68 27.83 2.54
N PRO A 3 8.98 27.52 2.66
CA PRO A 3 9.59 26.50 1.83
C PRO A 3 8.89 25.16 2.10
N LEU A 4 8.60 24.40 1.03
CA LEU A 4 8.22 22.99 1.16
C LEU A 4 9.35 22.28 1.94
N PRO A 5 9.03 21.44 2.93
CA PRO A 5 10.06 20.78 3.72
C PRO A 5 11.01 20.00 2.79
N GLU A 6 12.32 20.27 2.89
CA GLU A 6 13.38 19.64 2.10
C GLU A 6 13.54 18.13 2.35
N ARG A 7 12.77 17.56 3.29
CA ARG A 7 12.89 16.18 3.75
C ARG A 7 11.63 15.40 3.39
N LEU A 8 11.79 14.37 2.57
CA LEU A 8 10.83 13.28 2.48
C LEU A 8 10.76 12.64 3.87
N ASP A 9 9.65 12.85 4.58
CA ASP A 9 9.32 12.07 5.77
C ASP A 9 8.30 10.99 5.40
N TRP A 10 8.25 9.96 6.22
CA TRP A 10 7.31 8.84 6.11
C TRP A 10 6.21 8.92 7.17
N GLU A 11 6.07 10.09 7.81
CA GLU A 11 5.04 10.32 8.82
C GLU A 11 3.69 10.57 8.13
N ASP A 12 2.61 10.20 8.81
CA ASP A 12 1.28 10.50 8.29
C ASP A 12 1.02 12.01 8.34
N HIS A 13 0.51 12.55 7.24
CA HIS A 13 0.18 13.98 7.15
C HIS A 13 -1.30 14.21 7.39
N VAL A 14 -1.63 15.04 8.38
CA VAL A 14 -3.00 15.41 8.69
C VAL A 14 -3.31 16.77 8.08
N TRP A 15 -4.29 16.80 7.18
CA TRP A 15 -4.88 18.04 6.68
C TRP A 15 -6.25 18.26 7.33
N SER A 16 -6.45 19.44 7.92
CA SER A 16 -7.74 19.83 8.53
C SER A 16 -8.56 20.63 7.53
N ASP A 17 -9.78 20.17 7.26
CA ASP A 17 -10.71 20.86 6.35
C ASP A 17 -11.29 22.12 7.04
N PRO A 18 -11.24 23.30 6.39
CA PRO A 18 -11.85 24.52 6.95
C PRO A 18 -13.35 24.41 7.26
N ASP A 19 -14.08 23.59 6.50
CA ASP A 19 -15.52 23.35 6.69
C ASP A 19 -15.79 22.21 7.69
N GLY A 20 -14.73 21.59 8.22
CA GLY A 20 -14.75 20.56 9.23
C GLY A 20 -14.41 19.17 8.71
N GLY A 21 -13.72 18.39 9.54
CA GLY A 21 -13.19 17.07 9.17
C GLY A 21 -11.67 17.09 9.00
N GLN A 22 -11.10 15.90 8.77
CA GLN A 22 -9.66 15.72 8.59
C GLN A 22 -9.40 14.68 7.52
N ILE A 23 -8.38 14.92 6.70
CA ILE A 23 -7.82 13.96 5.76
C ILE A 23 -6.46 13.55 6.30
N LEU A 24 -6.27 12.26 6.53
CA LEU A 24 -4.95 11.69 6.84
C LEU A 24 -4.39 11.10 5.55
N LEU A 25 -3.26 11.64 5.09
CA LEU A 25 -2.47 11.09 4.01
C LEU A 25 -1.49 10.08 4.60
N HIS A 26 -1.76 8.80 4.37
CA HIS A 26 -0.95 7.68 4.84
C HIS A 26 -0.15 7.08 3.68
N GLY A 27 1.18 7.05 3.82
CA GLY A 27 2.07 6.45 2.83
C GLY A 27 2.09 4.92 2.95
N VAL A 28 1.99 4.23 1.81
CA VAL A 28 1.98 2.76 1.75
C VAL A 28 3.19 2.24 0.99
N LEU A 29 3.86 1.21 1.52
CA LEU A 29 4.89 0.42 0.85
C LEU A 29 4.20 -0.78 0.22
N PRO A 30 4.18 -0.89 -1.12
CA PRO A 30 3.44 -1.92 -1.81
C PRO A 30 3.85 -3.33 -1.35
N THR A 31 2.88 -4.22 -1.15
CA THR A 31 3.11 -5.65 -0.91
C THR A 31 3.84 -6.00 0.40
N VAL A 32 4.07 -5.03 1.29
CA VAL A 32 4.74 -5.22 2.58
C VAL A 32 3.73 -5.40 3.71
N VAL A 33 3.91 -6.41 4.55
CA VAL A 33 3.07 -6.63 5.73
C VAL A 33 3.48 -5.68 6.84
N TYR A 34 2.64 -4.69 7.11
CA TYR A 34 2.94 -3.68 8.13
C TYR A 34 2.87 -4.25 9.55
N PRO A 35 3.88 -3.98 10.40
CA PRO A 35 3.74 -4.21 11.84
C PRO A 35 2.66 -3.26 12.40
N ARG A 36 2.05 -3.65 13.53
CA ARG A 36 0.95 -2.88 14.15
C ARG A 36 1.34 -1.43 14.50
N THR A 37 2.63 -1.15 14.66
CA THR A 37 3.18 0.17 14.98
C THR A 37 3.17 1.14 13.79
N MET A 38 3.16 0.62 12.55
CA MET A 38 3.12 1.43 11.32
C MET A 38 1.71 1.63 10.78
N ARG A 39 0.71 0.95 11.34
CA ARG A 39 -0.68 1.06 10.88
C ARG A 39 -1.37 2.28 11.50
N PRO A 40 -2.17 3.03 10.74
CA PRO A 40 -2.99 4.10 11.29
C PRO A 40 -3.93 3.59 12.38
N ARG A 41 -4.00 4.30 13.50
CA ARG A 41 -4.79 3.92 14.69
C ARG A 41 -6.04 4.77 14.90
N THR A 42 -6.54 5.39 13.83
CA THR A 42 -7.71 6.26 13.86
C THR A 42 -8.97 5.55 13.34
N ASN A 43 -10.13 6.08 13.70
CA ASN A 43 -11.40 5.69 13.09
C ASN A 43 -11.63 6.52 11.84
N TRP A 44 -12.05 5.85 10.77
CA TRP A 44 -12.23 6.45 9.46
C TRP A 44 -13.71 6.50 9.10
N HIS A 45 -14.16 7.62 8.54
CA HIS A 45 -15.52 7.75 8.00
C HIS A 45 -15.59 7.31 6.52
N ALA A 46 -14.48 7.47 5.80
CA ALA A 46 -14.33 7.12 4.40
C ALA A 46 -12.84 6.90 4.08
N MET A 47 -12.56 6.26 2.94
CA MET A 47 -11.22 6.03 2.40
C MET A 47 -11.18 6.49 0.95
N ALA A 48 -10.07 7.13 0.56
CA ALA A 48 -9.75 7.45 -0.83
C ALA A 48 -8.44 6.75 -1.19
N LEU A 49 -8.42 6.09 -2.35
CA LEU A 49 -7.22 5.45 -2.91
C LEU A 49 -6.69 6.33 -4.03
N LEU A 50 -5.40 6.68 -3.96
CA LEU A 50 -4.72 7.39 -5.04
C LEU A 50 -4.19 6.39 -6.07
N GLU A 51 -5.11 5.63 -6.64
CA GLU A 51 -4.83 4.49 -7.53
C GLU A 51 -5.81 4.43 -8.70
N SER A 52 -5.55 3.52 -9.64
CA SER A 52 -6.53 3.20 -10.69
C SER A 52 -7.87 2.76 -10.08
N PRO A 53 -9.03 3.17 -10.64
CA PRO A 53 -10.34 2.72 -10.15
C PRO A 53 -10.51 1.20 -10.18
N ASP A 54 -9.81 0.52 -11.09
CA ASP A 54 -9.89 -0.94 -11.25
C ASP A 54 -9.12 -1.72 -10.17
N VAL A 55 -8.36 -1.04 -9.29
CA VAL A 55 -7.52 -1.68 -8.27
C VAL A 55 -8.32 -2.57 -7.31
N VAL A 56 -9.57 -2.19 -7.02
CA VAL A 56 -10.44 -2.94 -6.10
C VAL A 56 -10.85 -4.28 -6.71
N ASP A 57 -11.20 -4.29 -8.00
CA ASP A 57 -11.53 -5.51 -8.72
C ASP A 57 -10.28 -6.40 -8.90
N MET A 58 -9.13 -5.78 -9.13
CA MET A 58 -7.84 -6.46 -9.20
C MET A 58 -7.53 -7.19 -7.89
N TRP A 59 -7.70 -6.57 -6.72
CA TRP A 59 -7.48 -7.26 -5.44
C TRP A 59 -8.38 -8.47 -5.25
N VAL A 60 -9.63 -8.41 -5.70
CA VAL A 60 -10.56 -9.56 -5.63
C VAL A 60 -10.08 -10.69 -6.54
N GLN A 61 -9.50 -10.36 -7.69
CA GLN A 61 -8.92 -11.35 -8.58
C GLN A 61 -7.64 -11.94 -8.01
N GLU A 62 -6.72 -11.12 -7.50
CA GLU A 62 -5.47 -11.56 -6.85
C GLU A 62 -5.75 -12.51 -5.67
N GLU A 63 -6.81 -12.27 -4.88
CA GLU A 63 -7.23 -13.18 -3.82
C GLU A 63 -7.64 -14.57 -4.33
N LYS A 64 -8.29 -14.63 -5.49
CA LYS A 64 -8.65 -15.92 -6.13
C LYS A 64 -7.41 -16.59 -6.66
N ASP A 65 -6.56 -15.83 -7.35
CA ASP A 65 -5.34 -16.34 -7.98
C ASP A 65 -4.37 -16.89 -6.91
N GLU A 66 -4.22 -16.21 -5.77
CA GLU A 66 -3.42 -16.71 -4.63
C GLU A 66 -4.03 -17.96 -3.98
N ALA A 67 -5.36 -18.06 -3.92
CA ALA A 67 -6.05 -19.23 -3.38
C ALA A 67 -5.88 -20.46 -4.29
N GLU A 68 -5.85 -20.24 -5.61
CA GLU A 68 -5.64 -21.29 -6.62
C GLU A 68 -4.17 -21.69 -6.75
N SER A 69 -3.25 -20.71 -6.75
CA SER A 69 -1.82 -20.89 -6.93
C SER A 69 -1.03 -19.88 -6.08
N PRO A 70 -0.65 -20.25 -4.85
CA PRO A 70 0.09 -19.36 -3.95
C PRO A 70 1.39 -18.82 -4.58
N GLY A 71 1.57 -17.49 -4.54
CA GLY A 71 2.74 -16.79 -5.08
C GLY A 71 2.66 -16.49 -6.58
N VAL A 72 1.53 -16.76 -7.24
CA VAL A 72 1.37 -16.49 -8.68
C VAL A 72 1.45 -14.99 -8.99
N ASN A 73 0.87 -14.13 -8.14
CA ASN A 73 0.87 -12.69 -8.39
C ASN A 73 2.25 -12.07 -8.20
N LEU A 74 3.00 -12.53 -7.17
CA LEU A 74 4.39 -12.14 -7.00
C LEU A 74 5.25 -12.56 -8.20
N THR A 75 5.10 -13.80 -8.64
CA THR A 75 5.83 -14.31 -9.81
C THR A 75 5.50 -13.50 -11.07
N HIS A 76 4.22 -13.18 -11.27
CA HIS A 76 3.79 -12.33 -12.38
C HIS A 76 4.41 -10.93 -12.29
N GLY A 77 4.40 -10.30 -11.11
CA GLY A 77 5.00 -8.99 -10.88
C GLY A 77 6.53 -8.95 -11.08
N LEU A 78 7.24 -10.03 -10.74
CA LEU A 78 8.69 -10.14 -11.00
C LEU A 78 9.00 -10.25 -12.50
N ILE A 79 8.15 -10.94 -13.27
CA ILE A 79 8.37 -11.17 -14.71
C ILE A 79 7.83 -10.01 -15.57
N SER A 80 6.87 -9.23 -15.09
CA SER A 80 6.28 -8.10 -15.84
C SER A 80 7.29 -7.00 -16.19
N GLY A 81 8.43 -6.95 -15.49
CA GLY A 81 9.46 -5.93 -15.66
C GLY A 81 9.05 -4.56 -15.11
N GLY A 82 9.84 -3.54 -15.44
CA GLY A 82 9.60 -2.16 -15.02
C GLY A 82 9.94 -1.89 -13.55
N ALA A 83 9.48 -0.75 -13.04
CA ALA A 83 9.82 -0.29 -11.68
C ALA A 83 9.27 -1.21 -10.58
N MET A 84 8.07 -1.79 -10.79
CA MET A 84 7.47 -2.72 -9.83
C MET A 84 8.28 -4.02 -9.72
N ALA A 85 8.72 -4.61 -10.84
CA ALA A 85 9.54 -5.82 -10.80
C ALA A 85 10.86 -5.61 -10.03
N ILE A 86 11.53 -4.48 -10.29
CA ILE A 86 12.76 -4.10 -9.57
C ILE A 86 12.48 -3.92 -8.08
N TYR A 87 11.39 -3.21 -7.75
CA TYR A 87 10.97 -3.03 -6.35
C TYR A 87 10.71 -4.36 -5.65
N LEU A 88 9.96 -5.27 -6.29
CA LEU A 88 9.62 -6.59 -5.75
C LEU A 88 10.84 -7.46 -5.55
N ASP A 89 11.79 -7.44 -6.49
CA ASP A 89 13.05 -8.18 -6.38
C ASP A 89 13.84 -7.70 -5.16
N GLU A 90 14.10 -6.39 -5.07
CA GLU A 90 14.89 -5.78 -3.99
C GLU A 90 14.23 -5.91 -2.61
N VAL A 91 12.92 -5.65 -2.50
CA VAL A 91 12.20 -5.75 -1.22
C VAL A 91 12.08 -7.19 -0.72
N SER A 92 12.15 -8.17 -1.63
CA SER A 92 12.13 -9.61 -1.28
C SER A 92 13.48 -10.10 -0.72
N LEU A 93 14.56 -9.34 -0.92
CA LEU A 93 15.89 -9.66 -0.35
C LEU A 93 16.01 -9.24 1.13
N LEU A 94 15.06 -8.47 1.65
CA LEU A 94 15.07 -7.99 3.03
C LEU A 94 14.57 -9.09 3.99
N GLU A 95 15.50 -9.77 4.68
CA GLU A 95 15.20 -10.94 5.52
C GLU A 95 14.12 -10.70 6.59
N ASP A 96 14.10 -9.52 7.20
CA ASP A 96 13.19 -9.19 8.31
C ASP A 96 11.96 -8.38 7.89
N VAL A 97 11.71 -8.24 6.58
CA VAL A 97 10.57 -7.50 6.04
C VAL A 97 9.67 -8.47 5.28
N PRO A 98 8.53 -8.90 5.85
CA PRO A 98 7.60 -9.76 5.13
C PRO A 98 6.99 -8.98 3.95
N SER A 99 7.44 -9.28 2.74
CA SER A 99 7.11 -8.56 1.50
C SER A 99 6.54 -9.51 0.42
N GLY A 100 6.25 -8.96 -0.76
CA GLY A 100 5.76 -9.73 -1.91
C GLY A 100 4.37 -10.35 -1.69
N ARG A 101 3.56 -9.73 -0.81
CA ARG A 101 2.19 -10.19 -0.54
C ARG A 101 1.19 -9.54 -1.46
N PHE A 102 0.33 -10.38 -2.03
CA PHE A 102 -0.78 -9.99 -2.89
C PHE A 102 -2.10 -10.56 -2.33
N PRO A 103 -3.22 -9.85 -2.45
CA PRO A 103 -3.28 -8.42 -2.78
C PRO A 103 -2.49 -7.57 -1.77
N ASP A 104 -2.22 -6.31 -2.13
CA ASP A 104 -1.46 -5.40 -1.26
C ASP A 104 -2.10 -5.35 0.15
N PRO A 105 -1.39 -5.84 1.19
CA PRO A 105 -2.02 -6.16 2.46
C PRO A 105 -2.58 -4.94 3.19
N GLU A 106 -1.92 -3.78 3.12
CA GLU A 106 -2.35 -2.62 3.90
C GLU A 106 -3.55 -1.88 3.28
N PRO A 107 -3.55 -1.52 1.99
CA PRO A 107 -4.72 -0.93 1.34
C PRO A 107 -5.91 -1.89 1.33
N ARG A 108 -5.67 -3.19 1.10
CA ARG A 108 -6.75 -4.18 1.11
C ARG A 108 -7.37 -4.34 2.50
N ARG A 109 -6.57 -4.27 3.56
CA ARG A 109 -7.06 -4.30 4.95
C ARG A 109 -7.91 -3.07 5.30
N LEU A 110 -7.56 -1.90 4.78
CA LEU A 110 -8.34 -0.67 4.99
C LEU A 110 -9.62 -0.63 4.14
N HIS A 111 -9.61 -1.29 2.99
CA HIS A 111 -10.76 -1.39 2.10
C HIS A 111 -11.86 -2.33 2.61
N ARG A 112 -11.51 -3.44 3.27
CA ARG A 112 -12.48 -4.41 3.82
C ARG A 112 -13.12 -3.90 5.11
#